data_AF-A0A7X8IID4-F1
#
_entry.id   AF-A0A7X8IID4-F1
#
_cell.length_a   1.000
_cell.length_b   1.000
_cell.length_c   1.000
_cell.angle_alpha   90.00
_cell.angle_beta   90.00
_cell.angle_gamma   90.00
#
_symmetry.space_group_name_H-M   'P 1'
#
loop_
_entity.id
_entity.type
_entity.pdbx_description
1 polymer ?
#
loop_
_entity_poly.entity_id
_entity_poly.type
_entity_poly.pdbx_seq_one_letter_code
_entity_poly.pdbx_strand_id
1 'polypeptide(L)'
;MINAQNSDTIQSVNQAEWQRTSVKHEVAAPLYSHTTQIRYADNNRFSKVELQYDDQKEKQAHIAQLGKGVLNREVNLSGFNPLPNNQLAWGKASYKNKIIKKPLWNETSDFRLLYPYITGDSIGGDIRSEQYNFTGGYARQIKQWTVATRFDYRGL
;
A
#
# COMPACT_ATOMS: atom_id res chain seq x y z
N MET A 1 33.25 14.27 16.59
CA MET A 1 32.39 13.93 17.74
C MET A 1 30.98 13.80 17.22
N ILE A 2 30.47 12.58 17.04
CA ILE A 2 29.08 12.35 16.61
C ILE A 2 28.21 12.58 17.85
N ASN A 3 27.30 13.56 17.75
CA ASN A 3 26.48 14.07 18.86
C ASN A 3 25.67 12.95 19.54
N ALA A 4 25.73 12.85 20.87
CA ALA A 4 25.00 11.85 21.66
C ALA A 4 23.48 11.86 21.41
N GLN A 5 22.91 13.02 21.08
CA GLN A 5 21.49 13.17 20.69
C GLN A 5 21.09 12.36 19.44
N ASN A 6 22.02 12.10 18.51
CA ASN A 6 21.71 11.33 17.31
C ASN A 6 21.61 9.83 17.61
N SER A 7 22.40 9.35 18.58
CA SER A 7 22.39 7.95 19.01
C SER A 7 21.05 7.56 19.63
N ASP A 8 20.52 8.40 20.52
CA ASP A 8 19.26 8.15 21.21
C ASP A 8 18.06 8.17 20.26
N THR A 9 18.09 9.08 19.27
CA THR A 9 17.04 9.18 18.24
C THR A 9 16.97 7.91 17.39
N ILE A 10 18.11 7.40 16.90
CA ILE A 10 18.16 6.18 16.08
C ILE A 10 17.68 4.95 16.86
N GLN A 11 18.07 4.83 18.13
CA GLN A 11 17.62 3.74 19.00
C GLN A 11 16.09 3.78 19.20
N SER A 12 15.53 4.97 19.41
CA SER A 12 14.07 5.13 19.57
C SER A 12 13.29 4.77 18.30
N VAL A 13 13.81 5.11 17.12
CA VAL A 13 13.20 4.78 15.82
C VAL A 13 13.24 3.27 15.60
N ASN A 14 14.40 2.64 15.81
CA ASN A 14 14.54 1.19 15.68
C ASN A 14 13.59 0.44 16.62
N GLN A 15 13.48 0.86 17.88
CA GLN A 15 12.55 0.25 18.83
C GLN A 15 11.09 0.39 18.39
N ALA A 16 10.69 1.55 17.86
CA ALA A 16 9.35 1.75 17.32
C ALA A 16 9.08 0.88 16.09
N GLU A 17 10.06 0.67 15.22
CA GLU A 17 9.94 -0.25 14.09
C GLU A 17 9.83 -1.71 14.53
N TRP A 18 10.63 -2.15 15.52
CA TRP A 18 10.51 -3.49 16.11
C TRP A 18 9.13 -3.75 16.70
N GLN A 19 8.53 -2.76 17.34
CA GLN A 19 7.16 -2.89 17.86
C GLN A 19 6.16 -3.09 16.72
N ARG A 20 6.28 -2.35 15.62
CA ARG A 20 5.40 -2.44 14.44
C ARG A 20 5.53 -3.74 13.67
N THR A 21 6.72 -4.34 13.63
CA THR A 21 6.95 -5.64 12.97
C THR A 21 6.79 -6.84 13.90
N SER A 22 6.45 -6.61 15.18
CA SER A 22 6.27 -7.68 16.15
C SER A 22 4.98 -8.46 15.93
N VAL A 23 5.01 -9.75 16.28
CA VAL A 23 3.84 -10.65 16.27
C VAL A 23 2.67 -10.08 17.10
N LYS A 24 2.95 -9.38 18.20
CA LYS A 24 1.92 -8.73 19.02
C LYS A 24 1.15 -7.67 18.22
N HIS A 25 1.86 -6.87 17.44
CA HIS A 25 1.25 -5.85 16.60
C HIS A 25 0.43 -6.47 15.48
N GLU A 26 0.92 -7.53 14.85
CA GLU A 26 0.19 -8.26 13.81
C GLU A 26 -1.13 -8.85 14.31
N VAL A 27 -1.12 -9.46 15.50
CA VAL A 27 -2.34 -10.01 16.14
C VAL A 27 -3.33 -8.90 16.52
N ALA A 28 -2.84 -7.73 16.95
CA ALA A 28 -3.70 -6.61 17.37
C ALA A 28 -4.12 -5.69 16.21
N ALA A 29 -3.41 -5.70 15.07
CA ALA A 29 -3.65 -4.82 13.93
C ALA A 29 -5.11 -4.83 13.42
N PRO A 30 -5.82 -5.99 13.38
CA PRO A 30 -7.23 -6.03 12.97
C PRO A 30 -8.16 -5.24 13.88
N LEU A 31 -7.83 -5.09 15.18
CA LEU A 31 -8.63 -4.32 16.12
C LEU A 31 -8.69 -2.85 15.68
N TYR A 32 -7.58 -2.32 15.17
CA TYR A 32 -7.46 -0.93 14.70
C TYR A 32 -7.93 -0.72 13.25
N SER A 33 -8.56 -1.72 12.64
CA SER A 33 -9.11 -1.61 11.26
C SER A 33 -10.24 -0.58 11.15
N HIS A 34 -10.95 -0.33 12.25
CA HIS A 34 -12.00 0.69 12.31
C HIS A 34 -11.41 2.10 12.35
N THR A 35 -11.98 3.00 11.55
CA THR A 35 -11.56 4.40 11.44
C THR A 35 -11.49 5.13 12.79
N THR A 36 -12.34 4.78 13.76
CA THR A 36 -12.32 5.35 15.12
C THR A 36 -11.24 4.77 16.03
N GLN A 37 -10.68 3.61 15.69
CA GLN A 37 -9.69 2.90 16.51
C GLN A 37 -8.25 3.12 16.03
N ILE A 38 -8.07 3.61 14.80
CA ILE A 38 -6.75 3.86 14.19
C ILE A 38 -5.85 4.77 15.03
N ARG A 39 -6.42 5.60 15.93
CA ARG A 39 -5.64 6.40 16.88
C ARG A 39 -4.76 5.55 17.79
N TYR A 40 -5.23 4.37 18.15
CA TYR A 40 -4.55 3.49 19.09
C TYR A 40 -3.61 2.50 18.40
N ALA A 41 -3.54 2.54 17.05
CA ALA A 41 -2.66 1.68 16.26
C ALA A 41 -1.17 1.95 16.51
N ASP A 42 -0.82 3.23 16.73
CA ASP A 42 0.54 3.66 16.98
C ASP A 42 0.56 4.94 17.83
N ASN A 43 1.67 5.16 18.53
CA ASN A 43 1.90 6.34 19.36
C ASN A 43 3.04 7.22 18.83
N ASN A 44 3.84 6.72 17.90
CA ASN A 44 5.00 7.42 17.38
C ASN A 44 4.71 8.06 16.03
N ARG A 45 5.23 9.26 15.81
CA ARG A 45 5.21 9.90 14.49
C ARG A 45 6.16 9.17 13.55
N PHE A 46 5.70 8.86 12.34
CA PHE A 46 6.55 8.31 11.31
C PHE A 46 6.08 8.69 9.90
N SER A 47 7.03 8.64 8.98
CA SER A 47 6.80 8.65 7.54
C SER A 47 7.62 7.52 6.94
N LYS A 48 6.97 6.61 6.20
CA LYS A 48 7.59 5.44 5.61
C LYS A 48 7.39 5.48 4.10
N VAL A 49 8.46 5.16 3.37
CA VAL A 49 8.47 5.01 1.91
C VAL A 49 8.92 3.59 1.61
N GLU A 50 8.15 2.86 0.81
CA GLU A 50 8.44 1.49 0.41
C GLU A 50 8.42 1.41 -1.11
N LEU A 51 9.48 0.85 -1.68
CA LEU A 51 9.58 0.57 -3.10
C LEU A 51 9.52 -0.94 -3.28
N GLN A 52 8.62 -1.41 -4.15
CA GLN A 52 8.52 -2.82 -4.50
C GLN A 52 8.72 -2.98 -6.00
N TYR A 53 9.50 -4.00 -6.36
CA TYR A 53 9.79 -4.38 -7.73
C TYR A 53 9.66 -5.90 -7.85
N ASP A 54 8.81 -6.35 -8.76
CA ASP A 54 8.61 -7.76 -9.06
C ASP A 54 8.62 -7.97 -10.58
N ASP A 55 9.50 -8.82 -11.08
CA ASP A 55 9.63 -9.15 -12.51
C ASP A 55 9.50 -10.67 -12.68
N GLN A 56 8.28 -11.10 -12.96
CA GLN A 56 7.94 -12.48 -13.22
C GLN A 56 8.14 -12.77 -14.70
N LYS A 57 9.02 -13.72 -15.03
CA LYS A 57 9.29 -14.16 -16.39
C LYS A 57 8.89 -15.61 -16.56
N GLU A 58 8.00 -15.88 -17.51
CA GLU A 58 7.63 -17.24 -17.89
C GLU A 58 8.19 -17.55 -19.29
N LYS A 59 8.86 -18.70 -19.44
CA LYS A 59 9.38 -19.13 -20.76
C LYS A 59 8.25 -19.39 -21.76
N GLN A 60 7.11 -19.87 -21.28
CA GLN A 60 5.88 -20.07 -22.04
C GLN A 60 4.70 -19.70 -21.15
N ALA A 61 3.73 -18.96 -21.71
CA ALA A 61 2.53 -18.59 -21.01
C ALA A 61 1.72 -19.84 -20.67
N HIS A 62 1.42 -20.08 -19.39
CA HIS A 62 0.49 -21.15 -19.00
C HIS A 62 -0.93 -20.92 -19.56
N ILE A 63 -1.33 -19.66 -19.70
CA ILE A 63 -2.56 -19.22 -20.37
C ILE A 63 -2.17 -18.09 -21.33
N ALA A 64 -2.40 -18.27 -22.63
CA ALA A 64 -1.99 -17.32 -23.67
C ALA A 64 -2.49 -15.88 -23.42
N GLN A 65 -3.69 -15.74 -22.84
CA GLN A 65 -4.35 -14.46 -22.51
C GLN A 65 -3.72 -13.71 -21.33
N LEU A 66 -2.96 -14.41 -20.46
CA LEU A 66 -2.24 -13.82 -19.33
C LEU A 66 -0.82 -13.35 -19.69
N GLY A 67 -0.36 -13.67 -20.90
CA GLY A 67 0.97 -13.31 -21.37
C GLY A 67 2.09 -14.15 -20.78
N LYS A 68 3.34 -13.78 -21.12
CA LYS A 68 4.56 -14.54 -20.80
C LYS A 68 5.28 -14.02 -19.54
N GLY A 69 4.59 -13.24 -18.73
CA GLY A 69 5.17 -12.65 -17.53
C GLY A 69 4.61 -11.27 -17.20
N VAL A 70 4.91 -10.81 -16.00
CA VAL A 70 4.39 -9.57 -15.42
C VAL A 70 5.53 -8.81 -14.77
N LEU A 71 5.62 -7.52 -15.08
CA LEU A 71 6.49 -6.58 -14.38
C LEU A 71 5.62 -5.65 -13.52
N ASN A 72 5.78 -5.71 -12.21
CA ASN A 72 5.11 -4.86 -11.25
C ASN A 72 6.12 -3.92 -10.60
N ARG A 73 5.75 -2.65 -10.51
CA ARG A 73 6.49 -1.61 -9.79
C ARG A 73 5.51 -0.89 -8.89
N GLU A 74 5.84 -0.77 -7.61
CA GLU A 74 4.96 -0.13 -6.63
C GLU A 74 5.74 0.79 -5.71
N VAL A 75 5.22 1.98 -5.48
CA VAL A 75 5.72 2.94 -4.50
C VAL A 75 4.62 3.16 -3.48
N ASN A 76 4.88 2.82 -2.23
CA ASN A 76 3.98 3.01 -1.11
C ASN A 76 4.54 4.06 -0.17
N LEU A 77 3.70 5.01 0.20
CA LEU A 77 3.97 6.06 1.16
C LEU A 77 2.96 5.89 2.30
N SER A 78 3.43 5.91 3.53
CA SER A 78 2.54 5.96 4.70
C SER A 78 3.06 6.97 5.71
N GLY A 79 2.14 7.70 6.33
CA GLY A 79 2.43 8.74 7.28
C GLY A 79 1.48 8.66 8.46
N PHE A 80 2.05 8.84 9.65
CA PHE A 80 1.31 8.84 10.90
C PHE A 80 1.82 9.99 11.75
N ASN A 81 0.93 10.93 12.10
CA ASN A 81 1.28 12.14 12.80
C ASN A 81 0.34 12.34 13.99
N PRO A 82 0.66 11.77 15.16
CA PRO A 82 -0.01 12.07 16.41
C PRO A 82 0.16 13.55 16.75
N LEU A 83 -0.93 14.21 17.10
CA LEU A 83 -1.00 15.63 17.40
C LEU A 83 -1.40 15.83 18.89
N PRO A 84 -1.14 17.02 19.48
CA PRO A 84 -1.60 17.34 20.82
C PRO A 84 -3.11 17.17 20.99
N ASN A 85 -3.58 17.01 22.23
CA ASN A 85 -5.00 16.82 22.56
C ASN A 85 -5.61 15.53 21.97
N ASN A 86 -4.85 14.44 21.98
CA ASN A 86 -5.25 13.10 21.49
C ASN A 86 -5.81 13.13 20.07
N GLN A 87 -5.19 13.94 19.21
CA GLN A 87 -5.49 14.03 17.79
C GLN A 87 -4.52 13.16 17.00
N LEU A 88 -4.92 12.77 15.80
CA LEU A 88 -4.09 12.04 14.85
C LEU A 88 -4.49 12.41 13.44
N ALA A 89 -3.50 12.81 12.65
CA ALA A 89 -3.58 12.81 11.19
C ALA A 89 -2.78 11.63 10.65
N TRP A 90 -3.37 10.87 9.73
CA TRP A 90 -2.70 9.75 9.09
C TRP A 90 -3.02 9.72 7.59
N GLY A 91 -2.13 9.12 6.82
CA GLY A 91 -2.30 9.02 5.38
C GLY A 91 -1.49 7.88 4.78
N LYS A 92 -1.97 7.39 3.65
CA LYS A 92 -1.32 6.41 2.80
C LYS A 92 -1.49 6.84 1.35
N ALA A 93 -0.43 6.72 0.56
CA ALA A 93 -0.48 6.91 -0.87
C ALA A 93 0.25 5.75 -1.54
N SER A 94 -0.31 5.20 -2.62
CA SER A 94 0.33 4.15 -3.39
C SER A 94 0.28 4.49 -4.86
N TYR A 95 1.38 4.29 -5.56
CA TYR A 95 1.45 4.29 -7.01
C TYR A 95 1.89 2.92 -7.49
N LYS A 96 1.14 2.32 -8.40
CA LYS A 96 1.42 1.00 -8.97
C LYS A 96 1.44 1.08 -10.49
N ASN A 97 2.52 0.62 -11.09
CA ASN A 97 2.62 0.42 -12.53
C ASN A 97 2.83 -1.08 -12.82
N LYS A 98 1.96 -1.64 -13.65
CA LYS A 98 1.95 -3.05 -14.03
C LYS A 98 2.03 -3.18 -15.54
N ILE A 99 2.94 -4.03 -16.00
CA ILE A 99 3.13 -4.36 -17.41
C ILE A 99 2.99 -5.87 -17.60
N ILE A 100 1.98 -6.29 -18.37
CA ILE A 100 1.77 -7.69 -18.75
C ILE A 100 2.43 -7.90 -20.11
N LYS A 101 3.41 -8.82 -20.19
CA LYS A 101 4.25 -9.01 -21.38
C LYS A 101 3.57 -9.95 -22.37
N LYS A 102 3.31 -9.45 -23.59
CA LYS A 102 2.80 -10.22 -24.74
C LYS A 102 1.61 -11.18 -24.44
N PRO A 103 0.50 -10.71 -23.83
CA PRO A 103 -0.77 -11.43 -23.90
C PRO A 103 -1.20 -11.61 -25.36
N LEU A 104 -1.69 -12.80 -25.68
CA LEU A 104 -2.27 -13.16 -26.98
C LEU A 104 -3.77 -13.40 -26.77
N TRP A 105 -4.60 -13.01 -27.74
CA TRP A 105 -6.06 -13.18 -27.65
C TRP A 105 -6.72 -12.41 -26.49
N ASN A 106 -6.07 -11.34 -26.03
CA ASN A 106 -6.58 -10.45 -24.99
C ASN A 106 -6.02 -9.03 -25.15
N GLU A 107 -6.89 -8.05 -25.38
CA GLU A 107 -6.53 -6.61 -25.41
C GLU A 107 -6.82 -5.89 -24.08
N THR A 108 -7.45 -6.58 -23.12
CA THR A 108 -7.94 -5.97 -21.88
C THR A 108 -7.07 -6.32 -20.67
N SER A 109 -6.83 -5.34 -19.80
CA SER A 109 -6.19 -5.51 -18.48
C SER A 109 -6.97 -6.41 -17.54
N ASP A 110 -8.30 -6.39 -17.65
CA ASP A 110 -9.28 -7.07 -16.79
C ASP A 110 -9.86 -8.35 -17.41
N PHE A 111 -8.99 -9.17 -17.99
CA PHE A 111 -9.34 -10.45 -18.63
C PHE A 111 -10.29 -11.33 -17.78
N ARG A 112 -10.03 -11.41 -16.47
CA ARG A 112 -10.81 -12.25 -15.55
C ARG A 112 -12.23 -11.74 -15.32
N LEU A 113 -12.47 -10.45 -15.52
CA LEU A 113 -13.79 -9.85 -15.33
C LEU A 113 -14.66 -10.02 -16.58
N LEU A 114 -14.05 -9.96 -17.78
CA LEU A 114 -14.77 -10.02 -19.06
C LEU A 114 -14.92 -11.43 -19.63
N TYR A 115 -14.27 -12.44 -19.04
CA TYR A 115 -14.38 -13.81 -19.51
C TYR A 115 -15.85 -14.31 -19.48
N PRO A 116 -16.37 -14.95 -20.56
CA PRO A 116 -15.68 -15.35 -21.80
C PRO A 116 -15.79 -14.35 -22.97
N TYR A 117 -16.41 -13.19 -22.79
CA TYR A 117 -16.66 -12.19 -23.84
C TYR A 117 -15.48 -11.24 -24.01
N ILE A 118 -14.38 -11.77 -24.56
CA ILE A 118 -13.16 -11.01 -24.85
C ILE A 118 -13.03 -10.78 -26.36
N THR A 119 -12.61 -9.59 -26.75
CA THR A 119 -12.09 -9.34 -28.09
C THR A 119 -10.59 -9.59 -28.08
N GLY A 120 -10.14 -10.47 -28.97
CA GLY A 120 -8.73 -10.86 -29.07
C GLY A 120 -8.13 -10.35 -30.37
N ASP A 121 -6.99 -9.66 -30.27
CA ASP A 121 -6.07 -9.51 -31.39
C ASP A 121 -5.02 -10.64 -31.37
N SER A 122 -4.66 -11.07 -32.58
CA SER A 122 -3.68 -12.13 -32.87
C SER A 122 -2.23 -11.63 -32.90
N ILE A 123 -2.03 -10.32 -33.05
CA ILE A 123 -0.69 -9.69 -33.11
C ILE A 123 -0.07 -9.61 -31.69
N GLY A 124 -0.91 -9.35 -30.68
CA GLY A 124 -0.51 -9.20 -29.28
C GLY A 124 0.26 -7.90 -29.00
N GLY A 125 0.38 -7.53 -27.72
CA GLY A 125 1.06 -6.31 -27.29
C GLY A 125 1.15 -6.21 -25.77
N ASP A 126 2.10 -5.43 -25.25
CA ASP A 126 2.27 -5.27 -23.80
C ASP A 126 1.12 -4.42 -23.22
N ILE A 127 0.34 -5.01 -22.31
CA ILE A 127 -0.73 -4.28 -21.62
C ILE A 127 -0.12 -3.56 -20.42
N ARG A 128 -0.32 -2.24 -20.36
CA ARG A 128 0.11 -1.39 -19.25
C ARG A 128 -1.08 -0.96 -18.41
N SER A 129 -0.92 -0.95 -17.10
CA SER A 129 -1.90 -0.46 -16.15
C SER A 129 -1.20 0.38 -15.11
N GLU A 130 -1.75 1.56 -14.82
CA GLU A 130 -1.29 2.47 -13.78
C GLU A 130 -2.42 2.63 -12.76
N GLN A 131 -2.08 2.65 -11.47
CA GLN A 131 -3.06 2.81 -10.40
C GLN A 131 -2.52 3.76 -9.35
N TYR A 132 -3.38 4.65 -8.90
CA TYR A 132 -3.09 5.62 -7.85
C TYR A 132 -4.09 5.44 -6.73
N ASN A 133 -3.63 5.16 -5.52
CA ASN A 133 -4.51 5.15 -4.35
C ASN A 133 -4.04 6.20 -3.35
N PHE A 134 -4.98 6.96 -2.81
CA PHE A 134 -4.75 7.89 -1.72
C PHE A 134 -5.80 7.65 -0.65
N THR A 135 -5.35 7.35 0.56
CA THR A 135 -6.21 7.23 1.73
C THR A 135 -5.70 8.17 2.80
N GLY A 136 -6.58 8.93 3.41
CA GLY A 136 -6.23 9.81 4.53
C GLY A 136 -7.30 9.81 5.58
N GLY A 137 -6.94 10.22 6.78
CA GLY A 137 -7.93 10.37 7.84
C GLY A 137 -7.45 11.20 9.00
N TYR A 138 -8.42 11.59 9.80
CA TYR A 138 -8.20 12.37 11.00
C TYR A 138 -9.03 11.78 12.14
N ALA A 139 -8.40 11.55 13.28
CA ALA A 139 -9.05 11.00 14.46
C ALA A 139 -8.80 11.89 15.68
N ARG A 140 -9.82 12.07 16.52
CA ARG A 140 -9.72 12.82 17.78
C ARG A 140 -10.48 12.11 18.88
N GLN A 141 -9.81 11.91 20.00
CA GLN A 141 -10.45 11.45 21.23
C GLN A 141 -10.96 12.65 22.05
N ILE A 142 -12.21 12.58 22.50
CA ILE A 142 -12.88 13.56 23.34
C ILE A 142 -13.45 12.81 24.54
N LYS A 143 -12.71 12.79 25.65
CA LYS A 143 -13.01 11.97 26.84
C LYS A 143 -13.14 10.49 26.47
N GLN A 144 -14.34 9.93 26.56
CA GLN A 144 -14.66 8.53 26.24
C GLN A 144 -15.12 8.33 24.78
N TRP A 145 -15.28 9.42 24.03
CA TRP A 145 -15.73 9.38 22.64
C TRP A 145 -14.53 9.50 21.71
N THR A 146 -14.54 8.76 20.60
CA THR A 146 -13.59 8.96 19.51
C THR A 146 -14.33 9.26 18.23
N VAL A 147 -14.02 10.41 17.62
CA VAL A 147 -14.56 10.81 16.33
C VAL A 147 -13.44 10.72 15.31
N ALA A 148 -13.73 10.15 14.15
CA ALA A 148 -12.75 10.03 13.09
C ALA A 148 -13.40 10.16 11.72
N THR A 149 -12.67 10.76 10.79
CA THR A 149 -13.02 10.88 9.38
C THR A 149 -11.96 10.17 8.54
N ARG A 150 -12.40 9.57 7.43
CA ARG A 150 -11.55 8.89 6.47
C ARG A 150 -12.00 9.24 5.06
N PHE A 151 -11.01 9.44 4.19
CA PHE A 151 -11.17 9.71 2.78
C PHE A 151 -10.36 8.68 2.01
N ASP A 152 -10.96 8.10 0.99
CA ASP A 152 -10.33 7.13 0.10
C ASP A 152 -10.56 7.57 -1.35
N TYR A 153 -9.49 7.53 -2.14
CA TYR A 153 -9.50 7.79 -3.56
C TYR A 153 -8.69 6.73 -4.27
N ARG A 154 -9.23 6.24 -5.38
CA ARG A 154 -8.55 5.31 -6.29
C ARG A 154 -8.74 5.79 -7.73
N GLY A 155 -7.63 6.03 -8.42
CA GLY A 155 -7.55 6.29 -9.84
C GLY A 155 -6.92 5.11 -10.59
N LEU A 156 -7.34 4.94 -11.85
CA LEU A 156 -6.86 3.96 -12.82
C LEU A 156 -6.36 4.68 -14.08
#